data_AF-A0A1I3P0F6-F1
#
_entry.id   AF-A0A1I3P0F6-F1
#
_cell.length_a   1.000
_cell.length_b   1.000
_cell.length_c   1.000
_cell.angle_alpha   90.00
_cell.angle_beta   90.00
_cell.angle_gamma   90.00
#
_symmetry.space_group_name_H-M   'P 1'
#
loop_
_entity.id
_entity.type
_entity.pdbx_description
1 polymer ?
#
loop_
_entity_poly.entity_id
_entity_poly.type
_entity_poly.pdbx_seq_one_letter_code
_entity_poly.pdbx_strand_id
1 'polypeptide(L)'
;MLPKDHQIDLSALIPLGLQLIESSSKQAQAQIDLKYEEIEIQKQNLNINKSVFRHNYWLLVFISISVVLLAAGLIFVKDEISSGISILSHVGAVVVGLIAGMGWDKIRKG
;
A
#
# COMPACT_ATOMS: atom_id res chain seq x y z
N MET A 1 -45.89 -27.39 -43.95
CA MET A 1 -46.68 -27.32 -42.70
C MET A 1 -45.70 -27.02 -41.58
N LEU A 2 -45.72 -25.81 -41.04
CA LEU A 2 -44.88 -25.42 -39.89
C LEU A 2 -45.69 -25.66 -38.60
N PRO A 3 -45.13 -26.33 -37.57
CA PRO A 3 -45.81 -26.51 -36.30
C PRO A 3 -45.99 -25.15 -35.58
N LYS A 4 -47.16 -24.95 -34.98
CA LYS A 4 -47.66 -23.72 -34.35
C LYS A 4 -47.79 -23.94 -32.84
N ASP A 5 -46.70 -24.26 -32.16
CA ASP A 5 -46.85 -24.64 -30.77
C ASP A 5 -45.51 -24.57 -30.06
N HIS A 6 -45.11 -23.33 -29.73
CA HIS A 6 -44.26 -23.00 -28.57
C HIS A 6 -44.49 -21.52 -28.26
N GLN A 7 -45.69 -21.18 -27.80
CA GLN A 7 -45.87 -19.92 -27.06
C GLN A 7 -45.16 -20.14 -25.73
N ILE A 8 -43.94 -19.60 -25.63
CA ILE A 8 -43.17 -19.58 -24.39
C ILE A 8 -44.04 -18.81 -23.39
N ASP A 9 -44.54 -19.51 -22.39
CA ASP A 9 -45.40 -18.94 -21.35
C ASP A 9 -44.54 -18.02 -20.47
N LEU A 10 -44.49 -16.74 -20.84
CA LEU A 10 -43.73 -15.71 -20.13
C LEU A 10 -44.13 -15.61 -18.66
N SER A 11 -45.36 -15.99 -18.30
CA SER A 11 -45.85 -15.97 -16.93
C SER A 11 -45.10 -16.93 -16.02
N ALA A 12 -44.53 -18.02 -16.55
CA ALA A 12 -43.68 -18.94 -15.80
C ALA A 12 -42.23 -18.42 -15.60
N LEU A 13 -41.79 -17.45 -16.41
CA LEU A 13 -40.44 -16.87 -16.35
C LEU A 13 -40.35 -15.68 -15.39
N ILE A 14 -41.46 -14.98 -15.14
CA ILE A 14 -41.56 -13.88 -14.17
C ILE A 14 -41.09 -14.29 -12.76
N PRO A 15 -41.57 -15.40 -12.16
CA PRO A 15 -41.14 -15.81 -10.82
C PRO A 15 -39.66 -16.21 -10.78
N LEU A 16 -39.13 -16.85 -11.84
CA LEU A 16 -37.70 -17.14 -11.96
C LEU A 16 -36.87 -15.85 -12.00
N GLY A 17 -37.30 -14.85 -12.78
CA GLY A 17 -36.63 -13.55 -12.87
C GLY A 17 -36.60 -12.82 -11.52
N LEU A 18 -37.73 -12.82 -10.79
CA LEU A 18 -37.81 -12.23 -9.44
C LEU A 18 -36.89 -12.95 -8.46
N GLN A 19 -36.83 -14.28 -8.48
CA GLN A 19 -35.96 -15.08 -7.62
C GLN A 19 -34.47 -14.87 -7.95
N LEU A 20 -34.14 -14.67 -9.23
CA LEU A 20 -32.78 -14.34 -9.67
C LEU A 20 -32.37 -12.93 -9.23
N ILE A 21 -33.28 -11.97 -9.33
CA ILE A 21 -33.05 -10.59 -8.85
C ILE A 21 -32.87 -10.58 -7.33
N GLU A 22 -33.68 -11.32 -6.59
CA GLU A 22 -33.58 -11.39 -5.12
C GLU A 22 -32.29 -12.06 -4.66
N SER A 23 -31.88 -13.16 -5.29
CA SER A 23 -30.62 -13.84 -4.98
C SER A 23 -29.39 -13.01 -5.38
N SER A 24 -29.44 -12.34 -6.54
CA SER A 24 -28.39 -11.41 -6.98
C SER A 24 -28.27 -10.19 -6.06
N SER A 25 -29.41 -9.64 -5.62
CA SER A 25 -29.48 -8.57 -4.61
C SER A 25 -28.83 -8.98 -3.28
N LYS A 26 -29.17 -10.18 -2.76
CA LYS A 26 -28.55 -10.72 -1.54
C LYS A 26 -27.06 -10.99 -1.70
N GLN A 27 -26.63 -11.49 -2.86
CA GLN A 27 -25.20 -11.66 -3.16
C GLN A 27 -24.46 -10.33 -3.29
N ALA A 28 -25.10 -9.30 -3.87
CA ALA A 28 -24.53 -7.97 -3.97
C ALA A 28 -24.37 -7.32 -2.58
N GLN A 29 -25.37 -7.46 -1.71
CA GLN A 29 -25.29 -6.98 -0.32
C GLN A 29 -24.21 -7.72 0.48
N ALA A 30 -24.15 -9.05 0.39
CA ALA A 30 -23.09 -9.82 1.05
C ALA A 30 -21.68 -9.43 0.55
N GLN A 31 -21.51 -9.18 -0.75
CA GLN A 31 -20.24 -8.70 -1.29
C GLN A 31 -19.90 -7.27 -0.86
N ILE A 32 -20.91 -6.41 -0.67
CA ILE A 32 -20.73 -5.05 -0.18
C ILE A 32 -20.28 -5.08 1.29
N ASP A 33 -20.93 -5.88 2.13
CA ASP A 33 -20.57 -6.01 3.55
C ASP A 33 -19.15 -6.56 3.73
N LEU A 34 -18.78 -7.59 2.96
CA LEU A 34 -17.41 -8.12 2.94
C LEU A 34 -16.39 -7.07 2.50
N LYS A 35 -16.72 -6.25 1.49
CA LYS A 35 -15.85 -5.16 1.05
C LYS A 35 -15.70 -4.07 2.10
N TYR A 36 -16.77 -3.72 2.82
CA TYR A 36 -16.69 -2.76 3.92
C TYR A 36 -15.79 -3.27 5.05
N GLU A 37 -15.93 -4.55 5.41
CA GLU A 37 -15.09 -5.19 6.42
C GLU A 37 -13.62 -5.25 5.99
N GLU A 38 -13.32 -5.62 4.74
CA GLU A 38 -11.96 -5.57 4.18
C GLU A 38 -11.38 -4.16 4.19
N ILE A 39 -12.17 -3.14 3.81
CA ILE A 39 -11.73 -1.74 3.81
C ILE A 39 -11.42 -1.28 5.24
N GLU A 40 -12.20 -1.69 6.23
CA GLU A 40 -11.98 -1.34 7.63
C GLU A 40 -10.73 -2.01 8.20
N ILE A 41 -10.51 -3.29 7.89
CA ILE A 41 -9.29 -4.02 8.24
C ILE A 41 -8.07 -3.38 7.56
N GLN A 42 -8.17 -3.01 6.29
CA GLN A 42 -7.08 -2.32 5.58
C GLN A 42 -6.79 -0.94 6.19
N LYS A 43 -7.81 -0.19 6.59
CA LYS A 43 -7.64 1.10 7.29
C LYS A 43 -6.93 0.92 8.64
N GLN A 44 -7.31 -0.08 9.44
CA GLN A 44 -6.63 -0.35 10.71
C GLN A 44 -5.17 -0.74 10.48
N ASN A 45 -4.90 -1.64 9.54
CA ASN A 45 -3.53 -2.05 9.20
C ASN A 45 -2.68 -0.88 8.70
N LEU A 46 -3.23 0.01 7.86
CA LEU A 46 -2.55 1.23 7.42
C LEU A 46 -2.18 2.15 8.59
N ASN A 47 -3.05 2.26 9.59
CA ASN A 47 -2.82 3.15 10.73
C ASN A 47 -1.71 2.64 11.66
N ILE A 48 -1.70 1.33 11.94
CA ILE A 48 -0.64 0.67 12.72
C ILE A 48 0.70 0.77 11.98
N ASN A 49 0.70 0.48 10.67
CA ASN A 49 1.92 0.49 9.87
C ASN A 49 2.50 1.91 9.73
N LYS A 50 1.65 2.95 9.66
CA LYS A 50 2.07 4.35 9.64
C LYS A 50 2.77 4.78 10.93
N SER A 51 2.31 4.30 12.08
CA SER A 51 2.93 4.60 13.39
C SER A 51 4.32 3.99 13.52
N VAL A 52 4.45 2.70 13.17
CA VAL A 52 5.73 1.97 13.20
C VAL A 52 6.70 2.53 12.17
N PHE A 53 6.23 2.85 10.96
CA PHE A 53 7.04 3.48 9.92
C PHE A 53 7.59 4.84 10.35
N ARG A 54 6.77 5.69 10.98
CA ARG A 54 7.20 7.00 11.46
C ARG A 54 8.28 6.89 12.53
N HIS A 55 8.16 5.95 13.47
CA HIS A 55 9.15 5.74 14.52
C HIS A 55 10.48 5.22 13.95
N ASN A 56 10.42 4.21 13.08
CA ASN A 56 11.61 3.64 12.44
C ASN A 56 12.30 4.64 11.51
N TYR A 57 11.51 5.46 10.80
CA TYR A 57 12.05 6.56 9.99
C TYR A 57 12.79 7.58 10.86
N TRP A 58 12.21 7.97 12.00
CA TRP A 58 12.87 8.89 12.93
C TRP A 58 14.17 8.34 13.51
N LEU A 59 14.20 7.05 13.86
CA LEU A 59 15.41 6.36 14.28
C LEU A 59 16.49 6.39 13.20
N LEU A 60 16.14 6.09 11.94
CA LEU A 60 17.06 6.16 10.80
C LEU A 60 17.63 7.56 10.60
N VAL A 61 16.79 8.59 10.72
CA VAL A 61 17.22 9.99 10.62
C VAL A 61 18.20 10.33 11.74
N PHE A 62 17.92 9.95 12.98
CA PHE A 62 18.77 10.25 14.14
C PHE A 62 20.14 9.56 14.04
N ILE A 63 20.16 8.30 13.58
CA ILE A 63 21.40 7.56 13.34
C ILE A 63 22.20 8.23 12.22
N SER A 64 21.56 8.59 11.11
CA SER A 64 22.22 9.27 9.98
C SER A 64 22.88 10.58 10.41
N ILE A 65 22.17 11.42 11.18
CA ILE A 65 22.71 12.68 11.72
C ILE A 65 23.91 12.43 12.63
N SER A 66 23.83 11.41 13.49
CA SER A 66 24.93 11.05 14.40
C SER A 66 26.19 10.62 13.64
N VAL A 67 26.04 9.85 12.56
CA VAL A 67 27.17 9.43 11.72
C VAL A 67 27.79 10.61 10.97
N VAL A 68 26.97 11.54 10.47
CA VAL A 68 27.46 12.78 9.83
C VAL A 68 28.25 13.65 10.82
N LEU A 69 27.76 13.78 12.05
CA LEU A 69 28.47 14.50 13.13
C LEU A 69 29.81 13.84 13.46
N LEU A 70 29.87 12.50 13.53
CA LEU A 70 31.12 11.77 13.74
C LEU A 70 32.11 11.97 12.58
N ALA A 71 31.63 11.93 11.34
CA ALA A 71 32.46 12.19 10.17
C ALA A 71 32.99 13.63 10.15
N ALA A 72 32.15 14.62 10.45
CA ALA A 72 32.56 16.02 10.58
C ALA A 72 33.60 16.18 11.69
N GLY A 73 33.40 15.55 12.85
CA GLY A 73 34.39 15.52 13.93
C GLY A 73 35.72 14.90 13.49
N LEU A 74 35.69 13.80 12.74
CA LEU A 74 36.91 13.16 12.22
C LEU A 74 37.68 14.08 11.26
N ILE A 75 36.97 14.80 10.38
CA ILE A 75 37.57 15.68 9.38
C ILE A 75 38.17 16.92 10.05
N PHE A 76 37.40 17.60 10.90
CA PHE A 76 37.79 18.91 11.44
C PHE A 76 38.60 18.85 12.74
N VAL A 77 38.50 17.76 13.51
CA VAL A 77 39.24 17.61 14.79
C VAL A 77 40.48 16.75 14.64
N LYS A 78 40.44 15.74 13.76
CA LYS A 78 41.54 14.79 13.56
C LYS A 78 42.28 14.92 12.22
N ASP A 79 41.89 15.84 11.35
CA ASP A 79 42.43 16.01 9.98
C ASP A 79 42.42 14.73 9.13
N GLU A 80 41.59 13.74 9.50
CA GLU A 80 41.44 12.44 8.85
C GLU A 80 40.43 12.54 7.70
N ILE A 81 40.77 13.35 6.70
CA ILE A 81 39.88 13.71 5.58
C ILE A 81 39.45 12.47 4.78
N SER A 82 40.36 11.54 4.51
CA SER A 82 40.08 10.33 3.73
C SER A 82 39.01 9.45 4.41
N SER A 83 39.19 9.21 5.71
CA SER A 83 38.27 8.44 6.55
C SER A 83 36.91 9.11 6.66
N GLY A 84 36.87 10.43 6.86
CA GLY A 84 35.63 11.20 6.94
C GLY A 84 34.82 11.24 5.64
N ILE A 85 35.48 11.40 4.49
CA ILE A 85 34.82 11.36 3.16
C ILE A 85 34.25 9.97 2.90
N SER A 86 34.97 8.89 3.24
CA SER A 86 34.48 7.52 3.06
C SER A 86 33.18 7.26 3.84
N ILE A 87 33.11 7.73 5.09
CA ILE A 87 31.90 7.66 5.91
C ILE A 87 30.77 8.48 5.28
N LEU A 88 31.06 9.71 4.81
CA LEU A 88 30.07 10.56 4.14
C LEU A 88 29.50 9.91 2.87
N SER A 89 30.32 9.24 2.06
CA SER A 89 29.87 8.54 0.87
C SER A 89 28.90 7.40 1.18
N HIS A 90 29.16 6.63 2.25
CA HIS A 90 28.25 5.58 2.70
C HIS A 90 26.92 6.13 3.18
N VAL A 91 26.94 7.22 3.97
CA VAL A 91 25.71 7.88 4.42
C VAL A 91 24.93 8.46 3.22
N GLY A 92 25.63 9.08 2.27
CA GLY A 92 25.04 9.58 1.04
C GLY A 92 24.34 8.48 0.24
N ALA A 93 24.98 7.32 0.08
CA ALA A 93 24.39 6.17 -0.60
C ALA A 93 23.12 5.65 0.10
N VAL A 94 23.11 5.62 1.43
CA VAL A 94 21.93 5.23 2.22
C VAL A 94 20.78 6.23 2.03
N VAL A 95 21.07 7.54 2.06
CA VAL A 95 20.05 8.58 1.84
C VAL A 95 19.48 8.53 0.43
N VAL A 96 20.33 8.39 -0.58
CA VAL A 96 19.89 8.24 -1.98
C VAL A 96 19.05 6.98 -2.17
N GLY A 97 19.46 5.85 -1.58
CA GLY A 97 18.69 4.61 -1.61
C GLY A 97 17.32 4.74 -0.95
N LEU A 98 17.22 5.45 0.18
CA LEU A 98 15.94 5.72 0.85
C LEU A 98 15.02 6.60 -0.01
N ILE A 99 15.53 7.70 -0.57
CA ILE A 99 14.76 8.60 -1.43
C ILE A 99 14.29 7.87 -2.70
N ALA A 100 15.17 7.08 -3.33
CA ALA A 100 14.84 6.29 -4.51
C ALA A 100 13.78 5.22 -4.19
N GLY A 101 13.88 4.54 -3.05
CA GLY A 101 12.89 3.56 -2.61
C GLY A 101 11.51 4.19 -2.34
N MET A 102 11.48 5.36 -1.68
CA MET A 102 10.23 6.11 -1.47
C MET A 102 9.62 6.64 -2.77
N GLY A 103 10.46 7.11 -3.70
CA GLY A 103 10.04 7.54 -5.03
C GLY A 103 9.46 6.40 -5.86
N TRP A 104 10.07 5.22 -5.79
CA TRP A 104 9.62 4.02 -6.49
C TRP A 104 8.26 3.51 -5.99
N ASP A 105 8.04 3.50 -4.67
CA ASP A 105 6.74 3.11 -4.09
C ASP A 105 5.61 4.08 -4.48
N LYS A 106 5.92 5.37 -4.63
CA LYS A 106 4.98 6.39 -5.10
C LYS A 106 4.61 6.23 -6.59
N ILE A 107 5.57 5.85 -7.43
CA ILE A 107 5.32 5.60 -8.87
C ILE A 107 4.55 4.29 -9.07
N ARG A 108 4.78 3.27 -8.23
CA ARG A 108 4.10 1.96 -8.33
C ARG A 108 2.63 1.98 -7.86
N LYS A 109 2.28 2.87 -6.92
CA LYS A 109 0.93 3.00 -6.35
C LYS A 109 0.05 4.06 -7.03
N GLY A 110 0.61 4.86 -7.94
CA GLY A 110 -0.12 5.82 -8.77
C GLY A 110 -0.48 5.23 -10.12
#